data_AF-A0A8D3E1C2-F1
#
_entry.id   AF-A0A8D3E1C2-F1
#
_cell.length_a   1.000
_cell.length_b   1.000
_cell.length_c   1.000
_cell.angle_alpha   90.00
_cell.angle_beta   90.00
_cell.angle_gamma   90.00
#
_symmetry.space_group_name_H-M   'P 1'
#
loop_
_entity.id
_entity.type
_entity.pdbx_description
1 polymer ?
#
loop_
_entity_poly.entity_id
_entity_poly.type
_entity_poly.pdbx_seq_one_letter_code
_entity_poly.pdbx_strand_id
1 'polypeptide(L)'
;MNTEQPTEETLCSANTCSASTPERGDSKKAALRRTPFSKFKRVHSNFKSPVQVTDGAKVSPAQEVAELERRREQLDTEIAQLEAEGCRVEELEHHIDMLHEYNDIKDIGQSLLGRIGMIIAHIQ
;
A
#
# COMPACT_ATOMS: atom_id res chain seq x y z
N MET A 1 -30.90 10.21 -14.92
CA MET A 1 -30.02 9.30 -14.16
C MET A 1 -29.14 8.58 -15.18
N ASN A 2 -27.88 9.04 -15.29
CA ASN A 2 -26.60 8.35 -15.58
C ASN A 2 -26.59 7.11 -16.50
N THR A 3 -25.57 6.76 -17.27
CA THR A 3 -24.29 7.30 -17.77
C THR A 3 -23.80 6.13 -18.64
N GLU A 4 -23.47 6.35 -19.91
CA GLU A 4 -22.82 5.31 -20.73
C GLU A 4 -21.31 5.32 -20.49
N GLN A 5 -20.75 4.19 -20.06
CA GLN A 5 -19.40 3.74 -20.39
C GLN A 5 -19.36 2.19 -20.41
N PRO A 6 -18.73 1.55 -21.42
CA PRO A 6 -18.34 0.15 -21.35
C PRO A 6 -16.92 0.02 -20.78
N THR A 7 -16.71 -0.93 -19.88
CA THR A 7 -15.39 -1.36 -19.39
C THR A 7 -15.07 -2.71 -20.01
N GLU A 8 -14.00 -2.75 -20.81
CA GLU A 8 -13.55 -3.92 -21.54
C GLU A 8 -12.79 -4.91 -20.63
N GLU A 9 -13.43 -6.07 -20.46
CA GLU A 9 -12.89 -7.44 -20.55
C GLU A 9 -11.69 -7.86 -19.68
N THR A 10 -12.07 -8.48 -18.56
CA THR A 10 -11.35 -9.53 -17.85
C THR A 10 -11.15 -10.75 -18.76
N LEU A 11 -9.90 -11.16 -19.03
CA LEU A 11 -9.59 -12.47 -19.58
C LEU A 11 -9.11 -13.41 -18.47
N CYS A 12 -10.05 -14.20 -17.96
CA CYS A 12 -9.78 -15.46 -17.30
C CYS A 12 -9.32 -16.49 -18.33
N SER A 13 -8.28 -17.27 -18.02
CA SER A 13 -8.04 -18.53 -18.74
C SER A 13 -7.57 -19.60 -17.77
N ALA A 14 -8.55 -20.29 -17.19
CA ALA A 14 -8.36 -21.56 -16.49
C ALA A 14 -8.35 -22.68 -17.53
N ASN A 15 -7.17 -23.24 -17.82
CA ASN A 15 -7.05 -24.43 -18.66
C ASN A 15 -7.16 -25.69 -17.78
N THR A 16 -8.39 -26.17 -17.63
CA THR A 16 -8.68 -27.57 -17.29
C THR A 16 -8.46 -28.39 -18.57
N CYS A 17 -7.37 -29.16 -18.62
CA CYS A 17 -7.15 -30.10 -19.71
C CYS A 17 -7.35 -31.53 -19.19
N SER A 18 -8.54 -32.06 -19.48
CA SER A 18 -8.93 -33.45 -19.26
C SER A 18 -8.17 -34.34 -20.24
N ALA A 19 -7.34 -35.25 -19.72
CA ALA A 19 -6.73 -36.31 -20.52
C ALA A 19 -7.17 -37.67 -19.99
N SER A 20 -8.09 -38.30 -20.72
CA SER A 20 -8.53 -39.69 -20.55
C SER A 20 -7.47 -40.64 -21.11
N THR A 21 -7.08 -41.65 -20.32
CA THR A 21 -6.14 -42.71 -20.72
C THR A 21 -6.80 -43.77 -21.62
N PRO A 22 -6.07 -44.39 -22.56
CA PRO A 22 -6.61 -45.44 -23.42
C PRO A 22 -6.55 -46.84 -22.78
N GLU A 23 -7.41 -47.69 -23.31
CA GLU A 23 -7.77 -49.02 -22.84
C GLU A 23 -6.65 -50.09 -22.98
N ARG A 24 -6.82 -51.13 -22.17
CA ARG A 24 -5.92 -52.20 -21.74
C ARG A 24 -5.52 -53.18 -22.86
N GLY A 25 -4.23 -53.30 -23.13
CA GLY A 25 -3.63 -54.43 -23.84
C GLY A 25 -3.00 -55.42 -22.86
N ASP A 26 -3.52 -56.65 -22.81
CA ASP A 26 -2.98 -57.75 -22.02
C ASP A 26 -1.63 -58.23 -22.57
N SER A 27 -0.59 -58.26 -21.73
CA SER A 27 0.54 -59.18 -21.89
C SER A 27 1.40 -59.30 -20.63
N LYS A 28 1.28 -60.48 -20.01
CA LYS A 28 2.33 -61.27 -19.35
C LYS A 28 2.97 -60.69 -18.08
N LYS A 29 2.55 -61.31 -16.97
CA LYS A 29 3.11 -61.29 -15.61
C LYS A 29 4.65 -61.21 -15.60
N ALA A 30 5.18 -60.07 -15.19
CA ALA A 30 6.49 -59.97 -14.56
C ALA A 30 6.26 -59.44 -13.14
N ALA A 31 6.52 -60.27 -12.14
CA ALA A 31 6.45 -59.87 -10.74
C ALA A 31 7.55 -58.83 -10.48
N LEU A 32 7.20 -57.55 -10.57
CA LEU A 32 8.02 -56.44 -10.10
C LEU A 32 8.26 -56.67 -8.61
N ARG A 33 9.50 -57.03 -8.29
CA ARG A 33 9.99 -57.25 -6.93
C ARG A 33 9.65 -56.02 -6.11
N ARG A 34 8.75 -56.19 -5.14
CA ARG A 34 8.52 -55.20 -4.07
C ARG A 34 9.87 -54.94 -3.39
N THR A 35 10.17 -53.67 -3.13
CA THR A 35 11.25 -53.25 -2.25
C THR A 35 11.22 -54.11 -0.98
N PRO A 36 12.37 -54.67 -0.54
CA PRO A 36 12.38 -55.39 0.72
C PRO A 36 11.98 -54.39 1.79
N PHE A 37 10.93 -54.70 2.55
CA PHE A 37 10.58 -53.99 3.77
C PHE A 37 11.77 -54.15 4.72
N SER A 38 12.76 -53.26 4.59
CA SER A 38 13.71 -53.04 5.66
C SER A 38 12.89 -52.43 6.78
N LYS A 39 13.08 -52.97 7.98
CA LYS A 39 12.34 -52.62 9.19
C LYS A 39 12.29 -51.10 9.32
N PHE A 40 11.17 -50.48 8.94
CA PHE A 40 10.99 -49.04 9.06
C PHE A 40 11.04 -48.71 10.54
N LYS A 41 12.20 -48.29 11.03
CA LYS A 41 12.33 -47.68 12.36
C LYS A 41 11.40 -46.47 12.32
N ARG A 42 10.38 -46.48 13.17
CA ARG A 42 9.42 -45.40 13.34
C ARG A 42 10.20 -44.09 13.55
N VAL A 43 10.30 -43.28 12.50
CA VAL A 43 10.86 -41.93 12.54
C VAL A 43 9.81 -41.02 13.15
N HIS A 44 9.68 -41.11 14.49
CA HIS A 44 8.88 -40.19 15.28
C HIS A 44 9.58 -38.82 15.42
N SER A 45 10.05 -38.23 14.31
CA SER A 45 10.52 -36.86 14.39
C SER A 45 9.32 -35.95 14.47
N ASN A 46 9.10 -35.31 15.62
CA ASN A 46 8.20 -34.16 15.68
C ASN A 46 8.64 -33.16 14.60
N PHE A 47 7.70 -32.67 13.81
CA PHE A 47 7.96 -31.65 12.79
C PHE A 47 8.59 -30.43 13.46
N LYS A 48 9.88 -30.19 13.20
CA LYS A 48 10.55 -28.97 13.60
C LYS A 48 10.30 -27.92 12.53
N SER A 49 9.39 -27.00 12.82
CA SER A 49 9.15 -25.84 11.98
C SER A 49 10.44 -25.00 11.85
N PRO A 50 10.84 -24.59 10.63
CA PRO A 50 11.97 -23.68 10.41
C PRO A 50 11.78 -22.26 10.96
N VAL A 51 10.63 -21.96 11.58
CA VAL A 51 10.41 -20.68 12.24
C VAL A 51 11.26 -20.66 13.51
N GLN A 52 12.49 -20.16 13.35
CA GLN A 52 13.28 -19.66 14.45
C GLN A 52 12.41 -18.62 15.15
N VAL A 53 11.87 -18.97 16.32
CA VAL A 53 11.48 -17.96 17.29
C VAL A 53 12.80 -17.31 17.65
N THR A 54 13.13 -16.26 16.91
CA THR A 54 14.18 -15.35 17.31
C THR A 54 13.81 -14.95 18.73
N ASP A 55 14.74 -15.13 19.66
CA ASP A 55 14.70 -14.45 20.95
C ASP A 55 14.92 -12.95 20.67
N GLY A 56 13.97 -12.34 19.94
CA GLY A 56 13.74 -10.91 20.02
C GLY A 56 13.35 -10.67 21.46
N ALA A 57 14.13 -9.85 22.15
CA ALA A 57 13.97 -9.52 23.56
C ALA A 57 12.47 -9.45 23.88
N LYS A 58 11.98 -10.45 24.64
CA LYS A 58 10.57 -10.60 24.99
C LYS A 58 10.23 -9.51 26.00
N VAL A 59 10.10 -8.29 25.53
CA VAL A 59 9.40 -7.23 26.23
C VAL A 59 8.00 -7.79 26.45
N SER A 60 7.59 -7.87 27.71
CA SER A 60 6.26 -8.41 28.01
C SER A 60 5.21 -7.55 27.29
N PRO A 61 4.09 -8.12 26.81
CA PRO A 61 3.04 -7.32 26.16
C PRO A 61 2.59 -6.11 26.99
N ALA A 62 2.63 -6.23 28.33
CA ALA A 62 2.31 -5.13 29.24
C ALA A 62 3.35 -3.99 29.20
N GLN A 63 4.63 -4.31 29.02
CA GLN A 63 5.68 -3.31 28.91
C GLN A 63 5.62 -2.60 27.54
N GLU A 64 5.28 -3.32 26.48
CA GLU A 64 5.05 -2.72 25.15
C GLU A 64 3.86 -1.74 25.18
N VAL A 65 2.76 -2.12 25.83
CA VAL A 65 1.60 -1.21 26.01
C VAL A 65 2.00 0.05 26.80
N ALA A 66 2.75 -0.09 27.89
CA ALA A 66 3.22 1.05 28.68
C ALA A 66 4.15 1.98 27.86
N GLU A 67 5.02 1.43 27.01
CA GLU A 67 5.87 2.23 26.12
C GLU A 67 5.06 2.95 25.04
N LEU A 68 4.03 2.31 24.50
CA LEU A 68 3.12 2.91 23.52
C LEU A 68 2.27 4.02 24.14
N GLU A 69 1.77 3.84 25.37
CA GLU A 69 1.05 4.88 26.11
C GLU A 69 1.94 6.10 26.37
N ARG A 70 3.17 5.88 26.83
CA ARG A 70 4.15 6.97 27.02
C ARG A 70 4.43 7.72 25.71
N ARG A 71 4.58 7.00 24.60
CA ARG A 71 4.75 7.63 23.27
C ARG A 71 3.52 8.42 22.85
N ARG A 72 2.32 7.90 23.12
CA ARG A 72 1.07 8.59 22.82
C ARG A 72 0.99 9.91 23.57
N GLU A 73 1.26 9.89 24.88
CA GLU A 73 1.26 11.11 25.70
C GLU A 73 2.29 12.12 25.20
N GLN A 74 3.49 11.67 24.83
CA GLN A 74 4.52 12.53 24.25
C GLN A 74 4.04 13.18 22.94
N LEU A 75 3.43 12.40 22.04
CA LEU A 75 2.89 12.92 20.78
C LEU A 75 1.73 13.89 21.03
N ASP A 76 0.83 13.58 21.97
CA ASP A 76 -0.27 14.46 22.37
C ASP A 76 0.26 15.81 22.87
N THR A 77 1.37 15.82 23.63
CA THR A 77 2.02 17.07 24.07
C THR A 77 2.68 17.84 22.92
N GLU A 78 3.31 17.15 21.98
CA GLU A 78 3.98 17.78 20.83
C GLU A 78 2.94 18.38 19.86
N ILE A 79 1.81 17.68 19.65
CA ILE A 79 0.66 18.20 18.91
C ILE A 79 0.11 19.46 19.58
N ALA A 80 -0.14 19.43 20.89
CA ALA A 80 -0.66 20.59 21.61
C ALA A 80 0.30 21.79 21.56
N GLN A 81 1.62 21.53 21.58
CA GLN A 81 2.62 22.58 21.40
C GLN A 81 2.56 23.18 20.01
N LEU A 82 2.52 22.36 18.95
CA LEU A 82 2.42 22.83 17.56
C LEU A 82 1.12 23.63 17.33
N GLU A 83 0.01 23.19 17.90
CA GLU A 83 -1.26 23.93 17.85
C GLU A 83 -1.16 25.28 18.57
N ALA A 84 -0.48 25.34 19.72
CA ALA A 84 -0.25 26.59 20.46
C ALA A 84 0.69 27.57 19.71
N GLU A 85 1.61 27.04 18.91
CA GLU A 85 2.48 27.82 18.01
C GLU A 85 1.74 28.32 16.76
N GLY A 86 0.46 27.96 16.60
CA GLY A 86 -0.37 28.36 15.45
C GLY A 86 -0.17 27.47 14.22
N CYS A 87 0.49 26.32 14.35
CA CYS A 87 0.59 25.34 13.27
C CYS A 87 -0.72 24.55 13.12
N ARG A 88 -1.81 25.25 12.81
CA ARG A 88 -3.11 24.64 12.52
C ARG A 88 -3.27 24.44 11.02
N VAL A 89 -3.80 23.29 10.62
CA VAL A 89 -3.98 22.94 9.20
C VAL A 89 -4.95 23.90 8.52
N GLU A 90 -5.95 24.40 9.25
CA GLU A 90 -6.95 25.34 8.76
C GLU A 90 -6.35 26.70 8.38
N GLU A 91 -5.23 27.11 9.02
CA GLU A 91 -4.55 28.36 8.68
C GLU A 91 -3.83 28.27 7.33
N LEU A 92 -3.38 27.08 6.94
CA LEU A 92 -2.71 26.88 5.67
C LEU A 92 -3.65 27.11 4.49
N GLU A 93 -4.88 26.59 4.56
CA GLU A 93 -5.89 26.81 3.53
C GLU A 93 -6.22 28.31 3.40
N HIS A 94 -6.39 28.98 4.54
CA HIS A 94 -6.63 30.43 4.56
C HIS A 94 -5.47 31.22 3.94
N HIS A 95 -4.22 30.84 4.20
CA HIS A 95 -3.06 31.49 3.59
C HIS A 95 -2.94 31.23 2.09
N ILE A 96 -3.33 30.03 1.62
CA ILE A 96 -3.40 29.71 0.19
C ILE A 96 -4.43 30.60 -0.50
N ASP A 97 -5.63 30.72 0.07
CA ASP A 97 -6.69 31.59 -0.45
C ASP A 97 -6.23 33.05 -0.56
N MET A 98 -5.61 33.58 0.51
CA MET A 98 -5.08 34.94 0.53
C MET A 98 -4.01 35.18 -0.55
N LEU A 99 -3.14 34.18 -0.80
CA LEU A 99 -2.14 34.27 -1.86
C LEU A 99 -2.77 34.24 -3.25
N HIS A 100 -3.84 33.47 -3.45
CA HIS A 100 -4.58 33.47 -4.70
C HIS A 100 -5.25 34.83 -4.95
N GLU A 101 -5.94 35.39 -3.96
CA GLU A 101 -6.57 36.71 -4.07
C GLU A 101 -5.54 37.82 -4.36
N TYR A 102 -4.39 37.79 -3.68
CA TYR A 102 -3.29 38.72 -3.95
C TYR A 102 -2.78 38.60 -5.39
N ASN A 103 -2.55 37.39 -5.88
CA ASN A 103 -2.06 37.16 -7.23
C ASN A 103 -3.06 37.64 -8.28
N ASP A 104 -4.36 37.42 -8.08
CA ASP A 104 -5.41 37.90 -9.00
C ASP A 104 -5.38 39.42 -9.13
N ILE A 105 -5.31 40.15 -8.01
CA ILE A 105 -5.22 41.61 -8.01
C ILE A 105 -3.93 42.07 -8.69
N LYS A 106 -2.80 41.44 -8.38
CA LYS A 106 -1.49 41.74 -8.98
C LYS A 106 -1.52 41.56 -10.49
N ASP A 107 -2.10 40.47 -10.99
CA ASP A 107 -2.14 40.13 -12.40
C ASP A 107 -3.09 41.07 -13.18
N ILE A 108 -4.22 41.45 -12.57
CA ILE A 108 -5.09 42.51 -13.10
C ILE A 108 -4.31 43.83 -13.20
N GLY A 109 -3.63 44.22 -12.13
CA GLY A 109 -2.82 45.44 -12.09
C GLY A 109 -1.74 45.47 -13.17
N GLN A 110 -1.01 44.37 -13.34
CA GLN A 110 0.02 44.23 -14.36
C GLN A 110 -0.56 44.28 -15.78
N SER A 111 -1.72 43.65 -16.01
CA SER A 111 -2.41 43.71 -17.30
C SER A 111 -2.83 45.15 -17.67
N LEU A 112 -3.36 45.89 -16.70
CA LEU A 112 -3.72 47.30 -16.86
C LEU A 112 -2.49 48.16 -17.17
N LEU A 113 -1.42 47.98 -16.41
CA LEU A 113 -0.16 48.70 -16.63
C LEU A 113 0.42 48.42 -18.03
N GLY A 114 0.37 47.16 -18.48
CA GLY A 114 0.78 46.78 -19.84
C GLY A 114 -0.02 47.51 -20.91
N ARG A 115 -1.35 47.57 -20.77
CA ARG A 115 -2.23 48.30 -21.71
C ARG A 115 -1.95 49.81 -21.72
N ILE A 116 -1.81 50.41 -20.54
CA ILE A 116 -1.49 51.85 -20.43
C ILE A 116 -0.12 52.14 -21.07
N GLY A 117 0.88 51.30 -20.79
CA GLY A 117 2.21 51.42 -21.39
C GLY A 117 2.18 51.36 -22.91
N MET A 118 1.39 50.45 -23.50
CA MET A 118 1.21 50.38 -24.96
C MET A 118 0.58 51.65 -25.52
N ILE A 119 -0.42 52.21 -24.85
CA ILE A 119 -1.09 53.45 -25.30
C ILE A 119 -0.10 54.63 -25.23
N ILE A 120 0.64 54.77 -24.12
CA ILE A 120 1.64 55.83 -23.97
C ILE A 120 2.71 55.70 -25.05
N ALA A 121 3.20 54.49 -25.31
CA ALA A 121 4.20 54.24 -26.35
C ALA A 121 3.68 54.50 -27.77
N HIS A 122 2.36 54.46 -28.01
CA HIS A 122 1.78 54.77 -29.32
C HIS A 122 1.61 56.28 -29.56
N ILE A 123 1.60 57.08 -28.49
CA ILE A 123 1.39 58.53 -28.55
C ILE A 123 2.73 59.30 -28.58
N GLN A 124 3.85 58.65 -28.22
CA GLN A 124 5.21 59.20 -28.30
C GLN A 124 5.90 58.83 -29.62
#